data_AF-A0A1H8A301-F1
#
_entry.id   AF-A0A1H8A301-F1
#
_cell.length_a   1.000
_cell.length_b   1.000
_cell.length_c   1.000
_cell.angle_alpha   90.00
_cell.angle_beta   90.00
_cell.angle_gamma   90.00
#
_symmetry.space_group_name_H-M   'P 1'
#
loop_
_entity.id
_entity.type
_entity.pdbx_description
1 polymer ?
#
loop_
_entity_poly.entity_id
_entity_poly.type
_entity_poly.pdbx_seq_one_letter_code
_entity_poly.pdbx_strand_id
1 'polypeptide(L)'
;MFRFLDERIEYGNWFEKMLAILAYGVFATGYLVASIFITGCIIIKLETLFPSEDAVIYTGIVIATSIFLAPLLISLYRDSRQLDKLTSTSTKDPHIISEYSRIPHFSKMLGEAQSEDLIERETFSKYVKKSGLKSRYIKVSKSDKWVCILGGYFPTDLLCGYNKKQNELYTIDGMIVKLPKKARLPFISADIEAYFKDRGEYYKSVPPKAGLEFNNALKTPRSKLSKADWGRVRYLWEKAIVSSSHNYWQNNNKNQRLKPVSEDGKVNTAIFKRVYSDKEINRTAEAIHRKDVPLSRYLDFKEYKNEYCVCNGVELLRVLGNPKNIEGIDFLFDCLCDVDEAYFPMAVDVLKKYPRSETTKKIEENAKIAYESGNVLKLAGVIYLAKVLEYDSDYLKQLKEQQEQSEAVKAAAEKAENTVNTFDLDEKALFGSEEVQVFSPGSYQTRI
;
A
#
# COMPACT_ATOMS: atom_id res chain seq x y z
N MET A 1 5.83 -41.95 15.71
CA MET A 1 4.42 -42.35 15.55
C MET A 1 3.49 -41.13 15.55
N PHE A 2 3.37 -40.36 16.63
CA PHE A 2 2.53 -39.14 16.64
C PHE A 2 2.86 -38.14 15.53
N ARG A 3 4.14 -37.85 15.29
CA ARG A 3 4.59 -37.00 14.18
C ARG A 3 4.16 -37.49 12.78
N PHE A 4 4.03 -38.80 12.59
CA PHE A 4 3.53 -39.39 11.34
C PHE A 4 2.01 -39.24 11.22
N LEU A 5 1.28 -39.29 12.34
CA LEU A 5 -0.16 -39.01 12.38
C LEU A 5 -0.42 -37.51 12.13
N ASP A 6 0.39 -36.62 12.71
CA ASP A 6 0.26 -35.16 12.51
C ASP A 6 0.45 -34.75 11.04
N GLU A 7 1.48 -35.30 10.38
CA GLU A 7 1.72 -35.07 8.95
C GLU A 7 0.54 -35.55 8.08
N ARG A 8 -0.11 -36.65 8.46
CA ARG A 8 -1.30 -37.17 7.75
C ARG A 8 -2.57 -36.35 8.04
N ILE A 9 -2.72 -35.80 9.23
CA ILE A 9 -3.82 -34.89 9.58
C ILE A 9 -3.71 -33.56 8.82
N GLU A 10 -2.50 -33.04 8.67
CA GLU A 10 -2.26 -31.74 8.05
C GLU A 10 -2.31 -31.83 6.52
N TYR A 11 -1.62 -32.81 5.92
CA TYR A 11 -1.42 -32.89 4.47
C TYR A 11 -2.11 -34.07 3.76
N GLY A 12 -2.69 -35.02 4.52
CA GLY A 12 -3.36 -36.19 3.94
C GLY A 12 -4.67 -35.87 3.23
N ASN A 13 -5.15 -36.78 2.39
CA ASN A 13 -6.50 -36.71 1.84
C ASN A 13 -7.54 -36.96 2.96
N TRP A 14 -8.83 -36.70 2.69
CA TRP A 14 -9.87 -36.79 3.71
C TRP A 14 -9.95 -38.16 4.41
N PHE A 15 -9.70 -39.27 3.70
CA PHE A 15 -9.70 -40.61 4.28
C PHE A 15 -8.48 -40.85 5.20
N GLU A 16 -7.29 -40.40 4.79
CA GLU A 16 -6.08 -40.46 5.62
C GLU A 16 -6.22 -39.61 6.89
N LYS A 17 -6.86 -38.44 6.80
CA LYS A 17 -7.15 -37.59 7.98
C LYS A 17 -8.06 -38.29 8.97
N MET A 18 -9.15 -38.91 8.49
CA MET A 18 -10.09 -39.66 9.33
C MET A 18 -9.41 -40.83 10.05
N LEU A 19 -8.60 -41.63 9.34
CA LEU A 19 -7.85 -42.74 9.95
C LEU A 19 -6.81 -42.25 10.96
N ALA A 20 -6.12 -41.14 10.68
CA ALA A 20 -5.13 -40.58 11.59
C ALA A 20 -5.77 -40.05 12.88
N ILE A 21 -6.93 -39.39 12.78
CA ILE A 21 -7.72 -38.94 13.95
C ILE A 21 -8.21 -40.13 14.76
N LEU A 22 -8.70 -41.19 14.10
CA LEU A 22 -9.20 -42.39 14.76
C LEU A 22 -8.07 -43.16 15.48
N ALA A 23 -6.91 -43.28 14.83
CA ALA A 23 -5.70 -43.82 15.45
C ALA A 23 -5.27 -42.99 16.67
N TYR A 24 -5.30 -41.65 16.57
CA TYR A 24 -5.01 -40.77 17.70
C TYR A 24 -5.96 -41.00 18.88
N GLY A 25 -7.26 -41.17 18.59
CA GLY A 25 -8.28 -41.53 19.58
C GLY A 25 -8.00 -42.87 20.27
N VAL A 26 -7.61 -43.90 19.51
CA VAL A 26 -7.23 -45.21 20.06
C VAL A 26 -5.99 -45.12 20.95
N PHE A 27 -4.96 -44.36 20.54
CA PHE A 27 -3.75 -44.16 21.36
C PHE A 27 -4.03 -43.37 22.63
N ALA A 28 -4.85 -42.31 22.56
CA ALA A 28 -5.24 -41.52 23.72
C ALA A 28 -6.06 -42.37 24.72
N THR A 29 -6.97 -43.19 24.21
CA THR A 29 -7.80 -44.09 25.02
C THR A 29 -6.96 -45.19 25.66
N GLY A 30 -6.06 -45.83 24.90
CA GLY A 30 -5.13 -46.84 25.43
C GLY A 30 -4.18 -46.26 26.48
N TYR A 31 -3.68 -45.05 26.28
CA TYR A 31 -2.88 -44.33 27.27
C TYR A 31 -3.66 -44.05 28.55
N LEU A 32 -4.90 -43.61 28.44
CA LEU A 32 -5.78 -43.33 29.59
C LEU A 32 -6.07 -44.60 30.40
N VAL A 33 -6.41 -45.70 29.73
CA VAL A 33 -6.66 -46.99 30.38
C VAL A 33 -5.41 -47.51 31.09
N ALA A 34 -4.25 -47.48 30.44
CA ALA A 34 -2.99 -47.88 31.05
C ALA A 34 -2.61 -46.99 32.25
N SER A 35 -2.83 -45.68 32.15
CA SER A 35 -2.55 -44.73 33.23
C SER A 35 -3.45 -44.95 34.45
N ILE A 36 -4.74 -45.21 34.23
CA ILE A 36 -5.69 -45.57 35.31
C ILE A 36 -5.25 -46.87 35.98
N PHE A 37 -4.90 -47.90 35.20
CA PHE A 37 -4.46 -49.19 35.73
C PHE A 37 -3.19 -49.05 36.58
N ILE A 38 -2.16 -48.36 36.07
CA ILE A 38 -0.91 -48.11 36.80
C ILE A 38 -1.16 -47.32 38.07
N THR A 39 -2.00 -46.28 38.01
CA THR A 39 -2.36 -45.46 39.18
C THR A 39 -3.08 -46.30 40.24
N GLY A 40 -4.02 -47.17 39.83
CA GLY A 40 -4.71 -48.09 40.73
C GLY A 40 -3.76 -49.08 41.41
N CYS A 41 -2.83 -49.67 40.67
CA CYS A 41 -1.81 -50.56 41.25
C CYS A 41 -0.88 -49.83 42.25
N ILE A 42 -0.56 -48.56 41.99
CA ILE A 42 0.26 -47.75 42.90
C ILE A 42 -0.53 -47.42 44.18
N ILE A 43 -1.81 -47.06 44.07
CA ILE A 43 -2.67 -46.75 45.22
C ILE A 43 -2.82 -47.98 46.14
N ILE A 44 -3.10 -49.16 45.58
CA ILE A 44 -3.22 -50.42 46.35
C ILE A 44 -1.93 -50.72 47.12
N LYS A 45 -0.76 -50.46 46.54
CA LYS A 45 0.53 -50.64 47.24
C LYS A 45 0.80 -49.55 48.29
N LEU A 46 0.33 -48.33 48.08
CA LEU A 46 0.47 -47.24 49.05
C LEU A 46 -0.37 -47.46 50.31
N GLU A 47 -1.57 -48.04 50.18
CA GLU A 47 -2.41 -48.43 51.34
C GLU A 47 -1.69 -49.42 52.27
N THR A 48 -0.82 -50.27 51.73
CA THR A 48 -0.03 -51.21 52.57
C THR A 48 1.19 -50.58 53.25
N LEU A 49 1.60 -49.38 52.83
CA LEU A 49 2.84 -48.72 53.29
C LEU A 49 2.58 -47.54 54.23
N PHE A 50 1.38 -46.97 54.22
CA PHE A 50 1.04 -45.79 55.03
C PHE A 50 -0.15 -46.08 55.95
N PRO A 51 0.00 -45.89 57.28
CA PRO A 51 -1.05 -46.22 58.25
C PRO A 51 -2.16 -45.16 58.38
N SER A 52 -2.07 -44.01 57.69
CA SER A 52 -3.11 -42.99 57.70
C SER A 52 -3.74 -42.82 56.32
N GLU A 53 -5.07 -42.83 56.25
CA GLU A 53 -5.84 -42.71 55.00
C GLU A 53 -5.53 -41.39 54.28
N ASP A 54 -5.35 -40.30 55.03
CA ASP A 54 -5.04 -38.98 54.46
C ASP A 54 -3.71 -38.99 53.68
N ALA A 55 -2.68 -39.67 54.18
CA ALA A 55 -1.37 -39.71 53.52
C ALA A 55 -1.41 -40.49 52.19
N VAL A 56 -2.25 -41.52 52.12
CA VAL A 56 -2.48 -42.29 50.89
C VAL A 56 -3.20 -41.44 49.85
N ILE A 57 -4.22 -40.67 50.26
CA ILE A 57 -5.00 -39.81 49.37
C ILE A 57 -4.12 -38.70 48.78
N TYR A 58 -3.37 -37.96 49.60
CA TYR A 58 -2.50 -36.88 49.11
C TYR A 58 -1.41 -37.40 48.16
N THR A 59 -0.79 -38.55 48.50
CA THR A 59 0.25 -39.15 47.66
C THR A 59 -0.33 -39.68 46.34
N GLY A 60 -1.52 -40.29 46.39
CA GLY A 60 -2.25 -40.75 45.20
C GLY A 60 -2.61 -39.61 44.26
N ILE A 61 -3.07 -38.46 44.80
CA ILE A 61 -3.37 -37.26 44.01
C ILE A 61 -2.09 -36.73 43.34
N VAL A 62 -0.98 -36.59 44.05
CA VAL A 62 0.28 -36.08 43.48
C VAL A 62 0.79 -36.98 42.35
N ILE A 63 0.72 -38.30 42.53
CA ILE A 63 1.15 -39.26 41.51
C ILE A 63 0.22 -39.24 40.30
N ALA A 64 -1.11 -39.24 40.51
CA ALA A 64 -2.07 -39.13 39.42
C ALA A 64 -1.87 -37.82 38.64
N THR A 65 -1.73 -36.70 39.33
CA THR A 65 -1.47 -35.40 38.72
C THR A 65 -0.17 -35.42 37.90
N SER A 66 0.87 -36.09 38.38
CA SER A 66 2.14 -36.24 37.65
C SER A 66 1.99 -37.12 36.40
N ILE A 67 1.24 -38.23 36.47
CA ILE A 67 1.03 -39.15 35.33
C ILE A 67 0.13 -38.51 34.26
N PHE A 68 -0.87 -37.73 34.67
CA PHE A 68 -1.83 -37.12 33.75
C PHE A 68 -1.39 -35.75 33.21
N LEU A 69 -0.74 -34.89 34.01
CA LEU A 69 -0.29 -33.56 33.55
C LEU A 69 1.13 -33.54 33.01
N ALA A 70 2.07 -34.38 33.46
CA ALA A 70 3.44 -34.33 32.94
C ALA A 70 3.54 -34.57 31.42
N PRO A 71 2.80 -35.51 30.79
CA PRO A 71 2.82 -35.67 29.35
C PRO A 71 2.27 -34.45 28.61
N LEU A 72 1.23 -33.80 29.16
CA LEU A 72 0.64 -32.59 28.59
C LEU A 72 1.63 -31.41 28.67
N LEU A 73 2.31 -31.25 29.82
CA LEU A 73 3.34 -30.24 30.04
C LEU A 73 4.60 -30.50 29.18
N ILE A 74 5.02 -31.76 29.03
CA ILE A 74 6.12 -32.15 28.15
C ILE A 74 5.75 -31.91 26.68
N SER A 75 4.51 -32.16 26.28
CA SER A 75 4.00 -31.85 24.93
C SER A 75 4.05 -30.34 24.66
N LEU A 76 3.48 -29.54 25.58
CA LEU A 76 3.51 -28.07 25.49
C LEU A 76 4.95 -27.50 25.47
N TYR A 77 5.86 -28.08 26.25
CA TYR A 77 7.28 -27.69 26.29
C TYR A 77 8.05 -28.16 25.04
N ARG A 78 7.66 -29.28 24.43
CA ARG A 78 8.26 -29.78 23.20
C ARG A 78 7.81 -28.98 21.98
N ASP A 79 6.54 -28.59 21.92
CA ASP A 79 6.01 -27.72 20.87
C ASP A 79 6.63 -26.31 20.92
N SER A 80 6.85 -25.77 22.11
CA SER A 80 7.58 -24.49 22.24
C SER A 80 9.03 -24.60 21.76
N ARG A 81 9.74 -25.69 22.09
CA ARG A 81 11.11 -25.94 21.58
C ARG A 81 11.18 -26.24 20.09
N GLN A 82 10.17 -26.89 19.50
CA GLN A 82 10.15 -27.09 18.04
C GLN A 82 9.87 -25.79 17.30
N LEU A 83 9.02 -24.91 17.86
CA LEU A 83 8.81 -23.56 17.37
C LEU A 83 10.10 -22.72 17.44
N ASP A 84 10.89 -22.87 18.51
CA ASP A 84 12.19 -22.19 18.68
C ASP A 84 13.33 -22.80 17.84
N LYS A 85 13.29 -24.10 17.52
CA LYS A 85 14.25 -24.74 16.59
C LYS A 85 13.95 -24.43 15.12
N LEU A 86 12.67 -24.22 14.76
CA LEU A 86 12.26 -23.75 13.43
C LEU A 86 12.61 -22.27 13.20
N THR A 87 12.73 -21.46 14.26
CA THR A 87 13.16 -20.06 14.16
C THR A 87 14.67 -19.86 14.27
N SER A 88 15.45 -20.81 14.80
CA SER A 88 16.90 -20.65 15.05
C SER A 88 17.83 -21.22 13.98
N THR A 89 17.32 -21.89 12.95
CA THR A 89 18.14 -22.39 11.80
C THR A 89 17.81 -21.74 10.46
N SER A 90 17.01 -20.67 10.45
CA SER A 90 16.90 -19.82 9.27
C SER A 90 18.19 -18.99 9.17
N THR A 91 19.06 -19.32 8.23
CA THR A 91 19.80 -18.27 7.51
C THR A 91 18.80 -17.15 7.24
N LYS A 92 18.98 -15.98 7.86
CA LYS A 92 18.07 -14.84 7.69
C LYS A 92 18.01 -14.57 6.18
N ASP A 93 16.88 -14.88 5.55
CA ASP A 93 16.66 -14.54 4.15
C ASP A 93 16.81 -13.01 4.07
N PRO A 94 17.79 -12.48 3.31
CA PRO A 94 18.01 -11.03 3.23
C PRO A 94 16.79 -10.27 2.70
N HIS A 95 15.84 -10.96 2.07
CA HIS A 95 14.58 -10.39 1.59
C HIS A 95 13.48 -10.32 2.65
N ILE A 96 13.69 -10.86 3.86
CA ILE A 96 12.69 -10.90 4.94
C ILE A 96 13.14 -10.03 6.11
N ILE A 97 12.34 -9.02 6.42
CA ILE A 97 12.51 -8.12 7.55
C ILE A 97 11.67 -8.66 8.70
N SER A 98 12.34 -9.30 9.66
CA SER A 98 11.71 -9.92 10.84
C SER A 98 11.48 -8.95 11.99
N GLU A 99 12.25 -7.87 12.06
CA GLU A 99 12.19 -6.88 13.14
C GLU A 99 11.18 -5.79 12.80
N TYR A 100 10.20 -5.57 13.69
CA TYR A 100 9.12 -4.60 13.48
C TYR A 100 9.34 -3.36 14.36
N SER A 101 10.18 -2.45 13.88
CA SER A 101 10.51 -1.18 14.55
C SER A 101 9.53 -0.05 14.16
N ARG A 102 9.81 1.19 14.58
CA ARG A 102 9.04 2.39 14.18
C ARG A 102 9.05 2.58 12.66
N ILE A 103 10.19 2.34 12.00
CA ILE A 103 10.34 2.39 10.54
C ILE A 103 11.00 1.08 10.09
N PRO A 104 10.22 -0.01 9.86
CA PRO A 104 10.78 -1.36 9.75
C PRO A 104 11.76 -1.58 8.60
N HIS A 105 11.65 -0.84 7.50
CA HIS A 105 12.42 -1.08 6.28
C HIS A 105 13.09 0.17 5.73
N PHE A 106 12.27 1.14 5.31
CA PHE A 106 12.72 2.22 4.45
C PHE A 106 13.63 3.26 5.12
N SER A 107 13.86 3.18 6.44
CA SER A 107 14.79 4.06 7.14
C SER A 107 16.21 3.97 6.59
N LYS A 108 16.67 2.78 6.21
CA LYS A 108 17.99 2.59 5.59
C LYS A 108 18.07 3.17 4.18
N MET A 109 16.96 3.15 3.44
CA MET A 109 16.90 3.63 2.07
C MET A 109 16.75 5.15 2.00
N LEU A 110 15.91 5.73 2.86
CA LEU A 110 15.57 7.15 2.86
C LEU A 110 16.43 7.97 3.84
N GLY A 111 17.20 7.32 4.71
CA GLY A 111 17.90 7.95 5.82
C GLY A 111 17.00 8.01 7.05
N GLU A 112 17.49 7.49 8.18
CA GLU A 112 16.71 7.33 9.40
C GLU A 112 16.25 8.69 9.96
N ALA A 113 17.19 9.61 10.20
CA ALA A 113 16.90 10.95 10.70
C ALA A 113 15.94 11.73 9.79
N GLN A 114 16.11 11.62 8.46
CA GLN A 114 15.21 12.26 7.51
C GLN A 114 13.81 11.65 7.55
N SER A 115 13.71 10.33 7.65
CA SER A 115 12.41 9.65 7.72
C SER A 115 11.67 10.01 9.00
N GLU A 116 12.38 10.13 10.13
CA GLU A 116 11.78 10.55 11.39
C GLU A 116 11.26 11.99 11.35
N ASP A 117 12.07 12.93 10.85
CA ASP A 117 11.67 14.34 10.67
C ASP A 117 10.44 14.46 9.76
N LEU A 118 10.38 13.72 8.66
CA LEU A 118 9.21 13.68 7.77
C LEU A 118 7.96 13.15 8.48
N ILE A 119 8.09 12.07 9.26
CA ILE A 119 6.96 11.48 10.01
C ILE A 119 6.48 12.44 11.10
N GLU A 120 7.37 13.19 11.73
CA GLU A 120 7.03 14.11 12.83
C GLU A 120 6.32 15.39 12.36
N ARG A 121 6.59 15.81 11.11
CA ARG A 121 5.85 16.91 10.46
C ARG A 121 4.45 16.52 10.02
N GLU A 122 4.16 15.21 9.94
CA GLU A 122 2.88 14.70 9.47
C GLU A 122 1.84 14.55 10.57
N THR A 123 0.60 14.89 10.24
CA THR A 123 -0.54 14.65 11.15
C THR A 123 -1.23 13.35 10.78
N PHE A 124 -1.21 12.38 11.69
CA PHE A 124 -1.82 11.07 11.45
C PHE A 124 -3.22 10.98 12.04
N SER A 125 -4.19 10.61 11.20
CA SER A 125 -5.57 10.37 11.60
C SER A 125 -5.92 8.89 11.47
N LYS A 126 -6.94 8.42 12.21
CA LYS A 126 -7.40 7.04 12.10
C LYS A 126 -7.96 6.80 10.70
N TYR A 127 -7.51 5.72 10.06
CA TYR A 127 -8.04 5.31 8.77
C TYR A 127 -9.55 5.08 8.83
N VAL A 128 -10.31 5.67 7.91
CA VAL A 128 -11.76 5.51 7.80
C VAL A 128 -12.05 4.52 6.67
N LYS A 129 -12.59 3.34 7.00
CA LYS A 129 -13.02 2.35 6.02
C LYS A 129 -14.16 2.89 5.16
N LYS A 130 -14.39 2.34 3.97
CA LYS A 130 -15.58 2.67 3.15
C LYS A 130 -16.92 2.55 3.87
N SER A 131 -17.01 1.73 4.91
CA SER A 131 -18.20 1.63 5.76
C SER A 131 -18.38 2.81 6.74
N GLY A 132 -17.50 3.82 6.71
CA GLY A 132 -17.45 4.93 7.68
C GLY A 132 -16.80 4.57 9.03
N LEU A 133 -16.41 3.31 9.24
CA LEU A 133 -15.84 2.86 10.51
C LEU A 133 -14.35 3.20 10.62
N LYS A 134 -13.97 3.87 11.71
CA LYS A 134 -12.58 4.21 12.02
C LYS A 134 -11.80 2.98 12.48
N SER A 135 -10.68 2.67 11.83
CA SER A 135 -9.73 1.65 12.29
C SER A 135 -9.05 2.10 13.58
N ARG A 136 -8.80 1.15 14.48
CA ARG A 136 -8.02 1.37 15.70
C ARG A 136 -6.52 1.15 15.51
N TYR A 137 -6.14 0.45 14.44
CA TYR A 137 -4.79 -0.11 14.26
C TYR A 137 -4.05 0.46 13.05
N ILE A 138 -4.75 1.23 12.22
CA ILE A 138 -4.21 1.89 11.04
C ILE A 138 -4.48 3.38 11.14
N LYS A 139 -3.41 4.16 10.96
CA LYS A 139 -3.50 5.61 10.79
C LYS A 139 -2.89 5.99 9.45
N VAL A 140 -3.40 7.05 8.84
CA VAL A 140 -2.91 7.59 7.57
C VAL A 140 -2.56 9.05 7.79
N SER A 141 -1.47 9.51 7.18
CA SER A 141 -1.07 10.92 7.22
C SER A 141 -2.07 11.81 6.50
N LYS A 142 -2.11 13.10 6.82
CA LYS A 142 -2.99 14.06 6.15
C LYS A 142 -2.67 14.17 4.65
N SER A 143 -1.40 13.99 4.29
CA SER A 143 -0.91 13.94 2.91
C SER A 143 -1.22 12.63 2.17
N ASP A 144 -1.75 11.61 2.84
CA ASP A 144 -1.92 10.23 2.34
C ASP A 144 -0.61 9.51 1.91
N LYS A 145 0.55 10.16 2.03
CA LYS A 145 1.85 9.59 1.63
C LYS A 145 2.43 8.61 2.65
N TRP A 146 1.91 8.57 3.88
CA TRP A 146 2.35 7.64 4.93
C TRP A 146 1.21 6.89 5.59
N VAL A 147 1.46 5.62 5.91
CA VAL A 147 0.57 4.79 6.72
C VAL A 147 1.31 4.25 7.95
N CYS A 148 0.64 4.31 9.10
CA CYS A 148 1.09 3.69 10.33
C CYS A 148 0.25 2.45 10.59
N ILE A 149 0.87 1.27 10.52
CA ILE A 149 0.24 -0.02 10.81
C ILE A 149 0.84 -0.54 12.12
N LEU A 150 0.02 -0.64 13.16
CA LEU A 150 0.44 -1.19 14.46
C LEU A 150 1.68 -0.54 15.11
N GLY A 151 1.97 0.72 14.76
CA GLY A 151 3.12 1.48 15.25
C GLY A 151 4.32 1.55 14.29
N GLY A 152 4.30 0.75 13.21
CA GLY A 152 5.29 0.83 12.13
C GLY A 152 4.81 1.77 11.02
N TYR A 153 5.66 2.71 10.62
CA TYR A 153 5.40 3.71 9.59
C TYR A 153 6.00 3.29 8.25
N PHE A 154 5.22 3.45 7.18
CA PHE A 154 5.59 3.08 5.82
C PHE A 154 5.13 4.17 4.85
N PRO A 155 5.95 4.52 3.85
CA PRO A 155 5.48 5.29 2.71
C PRO A 155 4.44 4.47 1.94
N THR A 156 3.28 5.07 1.68
CA THR A 156 2.14 4.42 1.01
C THR A 156 2.55 3.90 -0.37
N ASP A 157 3.28 4.71 -1.15
CA ASP A 157 3.73 4.38 -2.50
C ASP A 157 4.64 3.15 -2.58
N LEU A 158 5.33 2.82 -1.49
CA LEU A 158 6.30 1.73 -1.46
C LEU A 158 5.70 0.41 -0.98
N LEU A 159 4.46 0.41 -0.47
CA LEU A 159 3.72 -0.80 -0.09
C LEU A 159 2.91 -1.33 -1.27
N CYS A 160 3.15 -2.57 -1.67
CA CYS A 160 2.44 -3.18 -2.80
C CYS A 160 1.42 -4.24 -2.39
N GLY A 161 1.55 -4.81 -1.20
CA GLY A 161 0.68 -5.92 -0.86
C GLY A 161 0.67 -6.33 0.58
N TYR A 162 -0.22 -7.27 0.85
CA TYR A 162 -0.44 -7.86 2.15
C TYR A 162 -0.88 -9.31 2.00
N ASN A 163 -0.28 -10.19 2.79
CA ASN A 163 -0.73 -11.57 2.92
C ASN A 163 -1.19 -11.85 4.35
N LYS A 164 -2.51 -11.93 4.49
CA LYS A 164 -3.20 -12.23 5.75
C LYS A 164 -2.82 -13.57 6.36
N LYS A 165 -2.57 -14.59 5.53
CA LYS A 165 -2.23 -15.95 6.02
C LYS A 165 -0.81 -15.98 6.60
N GLN A 166 0.13 -15.36 5.90
CA GLN A 166 1.54 -15.34 6.28
C GLN A 166 1.89 -14.20 7.24
N ASN A 167 0.98 -13.23 7.41
CA ASN A 167 1.16 -12.04 8.25
C ASN A 167 2.31 -11.16 7.77
N GLU A 168 2.30 -10.85 6.47
CA GLU A 168 3.40 -10.20 5.75
C GLU A 168 2.89 -9.00 4.95
N LEU A 169 3.62 -7.89 4.99
CA LEU A 169 3.50 -6.81 4.02
C LEU A 169 4.54 -6.98 2.92
N TYR A 170 4.19 -6.57 1.71
CA TYR A 170 5.09 -6.59 0.56
C TYR A 170 5.38 -5.19 0.09
N THR A 171 6.61 -5.02 -0.38
CA THR A 171 7.16 -3.74 -0.80
C THR A 171 7.60 -3.81 -2.26
N ILE A 172 7.64 -2.67 -2.94
CA ILE A 172 7.96 -2.65 -4.37
C ILE A 172 9.40 -3.03 -4.68
N ASP A 173 10.33 -2.83 -3.76
CA ASP A 173 11.72 -3.28 -3.88
C ASP A 173 11.88 -4.79 -3.65
N GLY A 174 10.78 -5.51 -3.45
CA GLY A 174 10.73 -6.96 -3.34
C GLY A 174 10.97 -7.51 -1.94
N MET A 175 11.01 -6.64 -0.92
CA MET A 175 11.19 -7.07 0.47
C MET A 175 9.85 -7.48 1.11
N ILE A 176 9.95 -8.40 2.06
CA ILE A 176 8.84 -8.93 2.86
C ILE A 176 8.99 -8.41 4.29
N VAL A 177 8.03 -7.64 4.77
CA VAL A 177 8.00 -7.17 6.16
C VAL A 177 7.09 -8.06 6.99
N LYS A 178 7.65 -8.76 7.97
CA LYS A 178 6.86 -9.59 8.90
C LYS A 178 6.15 -8.69 9.90
N LEU A 179 4.81 -8.77 9.93
CA LEU A 179 4.02 -8.06 10.91
C LEU A 179 4.13 -8.71 12.29
N PRO A 180 3.91 -7.96 13.39
CA PRO A 180 3.87 -8.51 14.74
C PRO A 180 2.80 -9.59 14.89
N LYS A 181 2.97 -10.54 15.83
CA LYS A 181 2.01 -11.65 16.07
C LYS A 181 0.57 -11.16 16.29
N LYS A 182 0.38 -10.02 16.95
CA LYS A 182 -0.95 -9.39 17.16
C LYS A 182 -1.69 -9.10 15.85
N ALA A 183 -0.99 -8.83 14.75
CA ALA A 183 -1.60 -8.57 13.45
C ALA A 183 -2.43 -9.76 12.91
N ARG A 184 -2.16 -10.98 13.37
CA ARG A 184 -2.93 -12.19 13.03
C ARG A 184 -4.35 -12.21 13.61
N LEU A 185 -4.64 -11.37 14.61
CA LEU A 185 -5.97 -11.31 15.20
C LEU A 185 -7.01 -10.97 14.12
N PRO A 186 -8.17 -11.65 14.06
CA PRO A 186 -9.12 -11.51 12.96
C PRO A 186 -9.55 -10.06 12.67
N PHE A 187 -9.77 -9.27 13.72
CA PHE A 187 -10.19 -7.87 13.59
C PHE A 187 -9.05 -6.94 13.12
N ILE A 188 -7.79 -7.23 13.48
CA ILE A 188 -6.64 -6.44 13.03
C ILE A 188 -6.31 -6.78 11.58
N SER A 189 -6.21 -8.07 11.27
CA SER A 189 -5.95 -8.54 9.91
C SER A 189 -7.04 -8.12 8.92
N ALA A 190 -8.30 -8.05 9.36
CA ALA A 190 -9.41 -7.51 8.56
C ALA A 190 -9.29 -5.99 8.34
N ASP A 191 -8.86 -5.22 9.34
CA ASP A 191 -8.59 -3.79 9.17
C ASP A 191 -7.46 -3.55 8.16
N ILE A 192 -6.36 -4.31 8.24
CA ILE A 192 -5.23 -4.23 7.30
C ILE A 192 -5.69 -4.61 5.90
N GLU A 193 -6.43 -5.71 5.77
CA GLU A 193 -6.99 -6.14 4.49
C GLU A 193 -7.96 -5.10 3.89
N ALA A 194 -8.78 -4.44 4.71
CA ALA A 194 -9.68 -3.38 4.27
C ALA A 194 -8.92 -2.18 3.72
N TYR A 195 -7.85 -1.74 4.39
CA TYR A 195 -7.00 -0.65 3.92
C TYR A 195 -6.47 -0.90 2.51
N PHE A 196 -5.90 -2.08 2.25
CA PHE A 196 -5.40 -2.42 0.92
C PHE A 196 -6.53 -2.58 -0.12
N LYS A 197 -7.65 -3.22 0.24
CA LYS A 197 -8.81 -3.37 -0.68
C LYS A 197 -9.41 -2.02 -1.08
N ASP A 198 -9.42 -1.07 -0.16
CA ASP A 198 -10.06 0.21 -0.42
C ASP A 198 -9.29 1.03 -1.45
N ARG A 199 -7.96 0.88 -1.51
CA ARG A 199 -7.05 1.43 -2.52
C ARG A 199 -6.97 0.61 -3.83
N GLY A 200 -7.77 -0.46 -3.99
CA GLY A 200 -7.83 -1.24 -5.23
C GLY A 200 -7.34 -2.68 -5.10
N GLU A 201 -6.92 -3.27 -6.21
CA GLU A 201 -6.28 -4.60 -6.21
C GLU A 201 -4.84 -4.48 -5.71
N TYR A 202 -4.43 -5.42 -4.86
CA TYR A 202 -3.11 -5.44 -4.23
C TYR A 202 -2.49 -6.85 -4.27
N TYR A 203 -1.17 -6.92 -4.11
CA TYR A 203 -0.43 -8.17 -4.22
C TYR A 203 -0.57 -9.04 -2.97
N LYS A 204 -0.76 -10.35 -3.16
CA LYS A 204 -0.88 -11.38 -2.09
C LYS A 204 0.38 -12.24 -1.96
N SER A 205 1.31 -12.11 -2.89
CA SER A 205 2.71 -12.54 -2.79
C SER A 205 3.59 -11.51 -3.50
N VAL A 206 4.88 -11.49 -3.18
CA VAL A 206 5.84 -10.61 -3.86
C VAL A 206 5.85 -10.94 -5.36
N PRO A 207 5.67 -9.96 -6.26
CA PRO A 207 5.76 -10.20 -7.69
C PRO A 207 7.15 -10.69 -8.10
N PRO A 208 7.25 -11.63 -9.06
CA PRO A 208 8.53 -12.00 -9.63
C PRO A 208 9.27 -10.76 -10.15
N LYS A 209 10.57 -10.65 -9.85
CA LYS A 209 11.43 -9.54 -10.27
C LYS A 209 11.07 -8.16 -9.68
N ALA A 210 10.26 -8.08 -8.62
CA ALA A 210 9.89 -6.83 -7.95
C ALA A 210 11.08 -5.88 -7.72
N GLY A 211 12.15 -6.35 -7.07
CA GLY A 211 13.34 -5.54 -6.80
C GLY A 211 14.11 -5.10 -8.06
N LEU A 212 14.12 -5.91 -9.12
CA LEU A 212 14.73 -5.51 -10.39
C LEU A 212 13.94 -4.38 -11.03
N GLU A 213 12.62 -4.52 -11.12
CA GLU A 213 11.78 -3.49 -11.72
C GLU A 213 11.73 -2.22 -10.88
N PHE A 214 11.91 -2.32 -9.56
CA PHE A 214 12.04 -1.15 -8.69
C PHE A 214 13.27 -0.32 -9.06
N ASN A 215 14.43 -0.97 -9.21
CA ASN A 215 15.66 -0.29 -9.64
C ASN A 215 15.51 0.29 -11.05
N ASN A 216 14.83 -0.41 -11.96
CA ASN A 216 14.56 0.06 -13.32
C ASN A 216 13.61 1.27 -13.36
N ALA A 217 12.63 1.33 -12.45
CA ALA A 217 11.67 2.43 -12.37
C ALA A 217 12.31 3.67 -11.73
N LEU A 218 13.15 3.48 -10.71
CA LEU A 218 13.75 4.58 -9.96
C LEU A 218 14.70 5.44 -10.80
N LYS A 219 15.52 4.83 -11.67
CA LYS A 219 16.52 5.46 -12.59
C LYS A 219 17.37 6.59 -12.01
N THR A 220 17.38 6.73 -10.68
CA THR A 220 17.93 7.86 -9.95
C THR A 220 18.99 7.34 -8.98
N PRO A 221 20.15 8.00 -8.86
CA PRO A 221 21.15 7.63 -7.88
C PRO A 221 20.56 7.61 -6.46
N ARG A 222 21.00 6.67 -5.62
CA ARG A 222 20.53 6.55 -4.23
C ARG A 222 20.76 7.83 -3.40
N SER A 223 21.70 8.68 -3.80
CA SER A 223 21.95 9.98 -3.16
C SER A 223 20.87 11.04 -3.42
N LYS A 224 19.93 10.79 -4.35
CA LYS A 224 18.86 11.73 -4.73
C LYS A 224 17.45 11.17 -4.50
N LEU A 225 17.31 10.12 -3.68
CA LEU A 225 16.01 9.48 -3.41
C LEU A 225 15.00 10.41 -2.75
N SER A 226 15.47 11.41 -2.00
CA SER A 226 14.62 12.45 -1.40
C SER A 226 13.92 13.35 -2.43
N LYS A 227 14.38 13.37 -3.68
CA LYS A 227 13.79 14.13 -4.80
C LYS A 227 13.08 13.24 -5.81
N ALA A 228 13.00 11.94 -5.54
CA ALA A 228 12.33 11.03 -6.45
C ALA A 228 10.81 11.26 -6.40
N ASP A 229 10.18 11.29 -7.58
CA ASP A 229 8.73 11.23 -7.70
C ASP A 229 8.27 9.80 -7.45
N TRP A 230 7.94 9.50 -6.19
CA TRP A 230 7.58 8.16 -5.74
C TRP A 230 6.27 7.67 -6.37
N GLY A 231 5.32 8.56 -6.64
CA GLY A 231 4.10 8.22 -7.35
C GLY A 231 4.41 7.72 -8.76
N ARG A 232 5.27 8.44 -9.49
CA ARG A 232 5.73 8.03 -10.82
C ARG A 232 6.53 6.74 -10.79
N VAL A 233 7.45 6.59 -9.84
CA VAL A 233 8.22 5.35 -9.66
C VAL A 233 7.27 4.18 -9.43
N ARG A 234 6.26 4.35 -8.57
CA ARG A 234 5.28 3.31 -8.29
C ARG A 234 4.47 2.95 -9.54
N TYR A 235 3.94 3.94 -10.27
CA TYR A 235 3.21 3.69 -11.50
C TYR A 235 4.04 2.92 -12.54
N LEU A 236 5.30 3.33 -12.77
CA LEU A 236 6.19 2.66 -13.72
C LEU A 236 6.52 1.23 -13.29
N TRP A 237 6.74 1.02 -12.00
CA TRP A 237 6.94 -0.31 -11.42
C TRP A 237 5.73 -1.21 -11.66
N GLU A 238 4.52 -0.75 -11.33
CA GLU A 238 3.28 -1.51 -11.56
C GLU A 238 3.14 -1.88 -13.04
N LYS A 239 3.35 -0.90 -13.93
CA LYS A 239 3.27 -1.10 -15.38
C LYS A 239 4.26 -2.16 -15.87
N ALA A 240 5.48 -2.18 -15.33
CA ALA A 240 6.50 -3.19 -15.66
C ALA A 240 6.10 -4.59 -15.16
N ILE A 241 5.62 -4.70 -13.91
CA ILE A 241 5.16 -5.98 -13.34
C ILE A 241 4.05 -6.60 -14.16
N VAL A 242 3.03 -5.81 -14.54
CA VAL A 242 1.89 -6.30 -15.34
C VAL A 242 2.29 -6.59 -16.79
N SER A 243 3.27 -5.87 -17.34
CA SER A 243 3.74 -6.10 -18.72
C SER A 243 4.69 -7.30 -18.85
N SER A 244 5.22 -7.81 -17.73
CA SER A 244 6.16 -8.93 -17.72
C SER A 244 5.55 -10.23 -18.25
N SER A 245 6.38 -11.11 -18.80
CA SER A 245 5.96 -12.47 -19.20
C SER A 245 5.47 -13.33 -18.03
N HIS A 246 5.81 -12.93 -16.80
CA HIS A 246 5.40 -13.57 -15.56
C HIS A 246 4.20 -12.84 -14.93
N ASN A 247 3.39 -12.15 -15.74
CA ASN A 247 2.27 -11.31 -15.32
C ASN A 247 1.56 -11.91 -14.10
N TYR A 248 1.79 -11.27 -12.95
CA TYR A 248 1.35 -11.73 -11.65
C TYR A 248 -0.16 -12.00 -11.64
N TRP A 249 -0.93 -11.09 -12.24
CA TRP A 249 -2.39 -11.14 -12.26
C TRP A 249 -2.90 -12.32 -13.08
N GLN A 250 -2.33 -12.54 -14.27
CA GLN A 250 -2.70 -13.69 -15.12
C GLN A 250 -2.34 -15.02 -14.49
N ASN A 251 -1.20 -15.11 -13.81
CA ASN A 251 -0.71 -16.36 -13.20
C ASN A 251 -1.44 -16.70 -11.89
N ASN A 252 -1.80 -15.70 -11.10
CA ASN A 252 -2.52 -15.91 -9.84
C ASN A 252 -4.05 -15.90 -10.01
N ASN A 253 -4.54 -15.55 -11.20
CA ASN A 253 -5.97 -15.56 -11.49
C ASN A 253 -6.22 -16.03 -12.94
N LYS A 254 -6.39 -17.35 -13.09
CA LYS A 254 -6.50 -18.06 -14.39
C LYS A 254 -7.59 -17.53 -15.34
N ASN A 255 -8.54 -16.73 -14.84
CA ASN A 255 -9.62 -16.12 -15.63
C ASN A 255 -9.29 -14.72 -16.17
N GLN A 256 -8.05 -14.22 -16.03
CA GLN A 256 -7.69 -12.82 -16.32
C GLN A 256 -6.95 -12.57 -17.65
N ARG A 257 -7.25 -13.31 -18.72
CA ARG A 257 -7.01 -12.70 -20.05
C ARG A 257 -7.98 -11.54 -20.17
N LEU A 258 -7.49 -10.31 -19.94
CA LEU A 258 -8.34 -9.12 -19.94
C LEU A 258 -9.10 -9.03 -21.27
N LYS A 259 -10.42 -9.22 -21.18
CA LYS A 259 -11.41 -8.85 -22.19
C LYS A 259 -12.07 -7.55 -21.70
N PRO A 260 -11.99 -6.43 -22.44
CA PRO A 260 -12.60 -5.15 -22.05
C PRO A 260 -14.12 -5.25 -21.86
N VAL A 261 -14.77 -6.10 -22.66
CA VAL A 261 -16.17 -6.47 -22.55
C VAL A 261 -16.23 -8.00 -22.51
N SER A 262 -16.93 -8.56 -21.52
CA SER A 262 -17.14 -10.01 -21.41
C SER A 262 -18.19 -10.50 -22.41
N GLU A 263 -18.31 -11.82 -22.58
CA GLU A 263 -19.25 -12.44 -23.52
C GLU A 263 -20.72 -12.14 -23.16
N ASP A 264 -21.02 -11.84 -21.90
CA ASP A 264 -22.33 -11.39 -21.41
C ASP A 264 -22.53 -9.86 -21.52
N GLY A 265 -21.64 -9.15 -22.22
CA GLY A 265 -21.74 -7.71 -22.47
C GLY A 265 -21.34 -6.81 -21.29
N LYS A 266 -20.83 -7.37 -20.18
CA LYS A 266 -20.40 -6.56 -19.04
C LYS A 266 -19.04 -5.93 -19.30
N VAL A 267 -18.94 -4.62 -19.04
CA VAL A 267 -17.69 -3.89 -19.11
C VAL A 267 -16.77 -4.31 -17.96
N ASN A 268 -15.52 -4.62 -18.29
CA ASN A 268 -14.50 -4.95 -17.31
C ASN A 268 -14.07 -3.71 -16.50
N THR A 269 -14.20 -3.80 -15.18
CA THR A 269 -13.92 -2.70 -14.24
C THR A 269 -12.51 -2.74 -13.64
N ALA A 270 -11.64 -3.65 -14.10
CA ALA A 270 -10.27 -3.76 -13.57
C ALA A 270 -9.44 -2.50 -13.83
N ILE A 271 -9.78 -1.72 -14.86
CA ILE A 271 -9.11 -0.46 -15.22
C ILE A 271 -9.16 0.56 -14.07
N PHE A 272 -10.21 0.50 -13.25
CA PHE A 272 -10.40 1.37 -12.10
C PHE A 272 -9.73 0.84 -10.83
N LYS A 273 -9.15 -0.36 -10.84
CA LYS A 273 -8.69 -1.06 -9.63
C LYS A 273 -7.21 -1.41 -9.66
N ARG A 274 -6.60 -1.51 -10.83
CA ARG A 274 -5.17 -1.79 -11.01
C ARG A 274 -4.61 -1.11 -12.25
N VAL A 275 -3.30 -0.97 -12.31
CA VAL A 275 -2.59 -0.52 -13.51
C VAL A 275 -2.71 -1.55 -14.64
N TYR A 276 -2.89 -1.05 -15.86
CA TYR A 276 -2.92 -1.84 -17.08
C TYR A 276 -1.57 -1.80 -17.80
N SER A 277 -1.24 -2.91 -18.46
CA SER A 277 -0.17 -2.93 -19.46
C SER A 277 -0.58 -2.19 -20.74
N ASP A 278 0.38 -1.80 -21.57
CA ASP A 278 0.09 -1.15 -22.86
C ASP A 278 -0.79 -2.04 -23.77
N LYS A 279 -0.60 -3.36 -23.72
CA LYS A 279 -1.43 -4.32 -24.46
C LYS A 279 -2.89 -4.29 -24.00
N GLU A 280 -3.12 -4.12 -22.70
CA GLU A 280 -4.46 -4.04 -22.12
C GLU A 280 -5.14 -2.70 -22.47
N ILE A 281 -4.39 -1.59 -22.41
CA ILE A 281 -4.87 -0.28 -22.85
C ILE A 281 -5.27 -0.31 -24.33
N ASN A 282 -4.42 -0.86 -25.20
CA ASN A 282 -4.70 -0.96 -26.64
C ASN A 282 -5.96 -1.79 -26.93
N ARG A 283 -6.16 -2.91 -26.24
CA ARG A 283 -7.38 -3.70 -26.37
C ARG A 283 -8.63 -2.92 -25.95
N THR A 284 -8.56 -2.15 -24.87
CA THR A 284 -9.67 -1.28 -24.46
C THR A 284 -9.93 -0.19 -25.49
N ALA A 285 -8.87 0.43 -26.04
CA ALA A 285 -8.99 1.43 -27.10
C ALA A 285 -9.65 0.85 -28.36
N GLU A 286 -9.30 -0.37 -28.76
CA GLU A 286 -9.92 -1.10 -29.87
C GLU A 286 -11.41 -1.39 -29.61
N ALA A 287 -11.78 -1.78 -28.38
CA ALA A 287 -13.18 -1.99 -28.01
C ALA A 287 -14.01 -0.70 -28.12
N ILE A 288 -13.44 0.44 -27.73
CA ILE A 288 -14.08 1.76 -27.93
C ILE A 288 -14.19 2.09 -29.41
N HIS A 289 -13.15 1.82 -30.21
CA HIS A 289 -13.17 2.03 -31.65
C HIS A 289 -14.26 1.23 -32.36
N ARG A 290 -14.46 -0.03 -31.93
CA ARG A 290 -15.53 -0.90 -32.43
C ARG A 290 -16.91 -0.54 -31.88
N LYS A 291 -17.00 0.43 -30.96
CA LYS A 291 -18.21 0.83 -30.25
C LYS A 291 -18.79 -0.28 -29.35
N ASP A 292 -17.95 -1.23 -28.93
CA ASP A 292 -18.32 -2.27 -27.97
C ASP A 292 -18.58 -1.68 -26.57
N VAL A 293 -17.92 -0.55 -26.27
CA VAL A 293 -18.06 0.21 -25.02
C VAL A 293 -17.84 1.70 -25.30
N PRO A 294 -18.65 2.62 -24.72
CA PRO A 294 -18.44 4.05 -24.90
C PRO A 294 -17.22 4.56 -24.10
N LEU A 295 -16.55 5.60 -24.62
CA LEU A 295 -15.43 6.24 -23.92
C LEU A 295 -15.86 6.82 -22.58
N SER A 296 -17.03 7.46 -22.51
CA SER A 296 -17.63 8.03 -21.29
C SER A 296 -17.59 7.10 -20.08
N ARG A 297 -17.67 5.77 -20.29
CA ARG A 297 -17.59 4.79 -19.22
C ARG A 297 -16.28 4.89 -18.43
N TYR A 298 -15.20 5.31 -19.07
CA TYR A 298 -13.85 5.37 -18.48
C TYR A 298 -13.44 6.78 -18.02
N LEU A 299 -14.32 7.77 -18.18
CA LEU A 299 -14.03 9.18 -17.88
C LEU A 299 -14.50 9.63 -16.48
N ASP A 300 -15.10 8.76 -15.68
CA ASP A 300 -15.43 9.09 -14.29
C ASP A 300 -14.19 8.95 -13.40
N PHE A 301 -13.58 10.09 -13.06
CA PHE A 301 -12.42 10.17 -12.17
C PHE A 301 -12.68 9.48 -10.81
N LYS A 302 -13.90 9.54 -10.28
CA LYS A 302 -14.25 9.00 -8.94
C LYS A 302 -14.30 7.48 -8.90
N GLU A 303 -14.38 6.80 -10.04
CA GLU A 303 -14.42 5.34 -10.06
C GLU A 303 -13.06 4.72 -9.76
N TYR A 304 -11.97 5.40 -10.16
CA TYR A 304 -10.59 4.97 -9.95
C TYR A 304 -10.25 4.85 -8.46
N LYS A 305 -9.68 3.70 -8.06
CA LYS A 305 -9.44 3.34 -6.64
C LYS A 305 -8.11 3.84 -6.09
N ASN A 306 -7.20 4.23 -6.96
CA ASN A 306 -5.92 4.84 -6.60
C ASN A 306 -5.40 5.71 -7.75
N GLU A 307 -4.51 6.62 -7.39
CA GLU A 307 -3.72 7.50 -8.24
C GLU A 307 -3.07 6.78 -9.44
N TYR A 308 -2.50 5.59 -9.24
CA TYR A 308 -1.79 4.88 -10.32
C TYR A 308 -2.76 4.36 -11.39
N CYS A 309 -3.97 3.96 -11.03
CA CYS A 309 -4.94 3.48 -11.99
C CYS A 309 -5.63 4.60 -12.77
N VAL A 310 -5.68 5.84 -12.25
CA VAL A 310 -6.08 7.04 -13.02
C VAL A 310 -5.21 7.21 -14.26
N CYS A 311 -3.91 6.86 -14.16
CA CYS A 311 -2.99 6.87 -15.29
C CYS A 311 -3.47 5.98 -16.46
N ASN A 312 -4.29 4.94 -16.20
CA ASN A 312 -4.89 4.14 -17.27
C ASN A 312 -5.85 4.97 -18.15
N GLY A 313 -6.65 5.86 -17.54
CA GLY A 313 -7.56 6.74 -18.26
C GLY A 313 -6.79 7.75 -19.14
N VAL A 314 -5.72 8.32 -18.59
CA VAL A 314 -4.83 9.22 -19.33
C VAL A 314 -4.16 8.50 -20.51
N GLU A 315 -3.65 7.30 -20.28
CA GLU A 315 -3.05 6.45 -21.32
C GLU A 315 -4.05 6.05 -22.40
N LEU A 316 -5.28 5.72 -22.01
CA LEU A 316 -6.36 5.40 -22.95
C LEU A 316 -6.65 6.59 -23.87
N LEU A 317 -6.78 7.79 -23.31
CA LEU A 317 -6.97 9.02 -24.10
C LEU A 317 -5.77 9.32 -25.01
N ARG A 318 -4.56 9.06 -24.52
CA ARG A 318 -3.33 9.18 -25.33
C ARG A 318 -3.35 8.26 -26.55
N VAL A 319 -3.75 7.00 -26.37
CA VAL A 319 -3.80 5.99 -27.43
C VAL A 319 -4.93 6.25 -28.42
N LEU A 320 -6.12 6.65 -27.95
CA LEU A 320 -7.26 6.97 -28.81
C LEU A 320 -6.95 8.14 -29.75
N GLY A 321 -6.24 9.15 -29.23
CA GLY A 321 -5.80 10.32 -29.99
C GLY A 321 -6.94 11.22 -30.48
N ASN A 322 -6.58 12.42 -30.93
CA ASN A 322 -7.56 13.36 -31.51
C ASN A 322 -8.00 12.89 -32.90
N PRO A 323 -9.28 13.11 -33.29
CA PRO A 323 -10.34 13.77 -32.51
C PRO A 323 -11.14 12.82 -31.60
N LYS A 324 -10.79 11.54 -31.51
CA LYS A 324 -11.60 10.51 -30.84
C LYS A 324 -11.58 10.61 -29.31
N ASN A 325 -10.56 11.23 -28.75
CA ASN A 325 -10.40 11.43 -27.32
C ASN A 325 -10.93 12.79 -26.83
N ILE A 326 -11.56 13.60 -27.68
CA ILE A 326 -11.95 14.98 -27.35
C ILE A 326 -12.92 15.06 -26.17
N GLU A 327 -13.83 14.09 -26.07
CA GLU A 327 -14.77 13.91 -24.95
C GLU A 327 -14.05 13.79 -23.59
N GLY A 328 -12.81 13.29 -23.58
CA GLY A 328 -12.01 13.10 -22.37
C GLY A 328 -11.26 14.34 -21.90
N ILE A 329 -11.43 15.52 -22.51
CA ILE A 329 -10.70 16.73 -22.11
C ILE A 329 -10.96 17.10 -20.66
N ASP A 330 -12.21 17.02 -20.19
CA ASP A 330 -12.56 17.39 -18.81
C ASP A 330 -11.92 16.44 -17.79
N PHE A 331 -11.86 15.14 -18.09
CA PHE A 331 -11.13 14.16 -17.27
C PHE A 331 -9.64 14.49 -17.16
N LEU A 332 -9.00 14.97 -18.25
CA LEU A 332 -7.60 15.39 -18.22
C LEU A 332 -7.39 16.66 -17.38
N PHE A 333 -8.36 17.58 -17.35
CA PHE A 333 -8.32 18.75 -16.47
C PHE A 333 -8.53 18.37 -14.99
N ASP A 334 -9.35 17.37 -14.70
CA ASP A 334 -9.46 16.82 -13.34
C ASP A 334 -8.14 16.19 -12.88
N CYS A 335 -7.37 15.59 -13.80
CA CYS A 335 -6.01 15.10 -13.54
C CYS A 335 -4.99 16.23 -13.23
N LEU A 336 -5.35 17.51 -13.37
CA LEU A 336 -4.49 18.64 -13.01
C LEU A 336 -4.68 19.13 -11.56
N CYS A 337 -5.56 18.50 -10.79
CA CYS A 337 -5.88 18.94 -9.43
C CYS A 337 -4.83 18.59 -8.37
N ASP A 338 -3.84 17.76 -8.70
CA ASP A 338 -2.77 17.37 -7.77
C ASP A 338 -1.45 17.18 -8.54
N VAL A 339 -0.47 18.04 -8.25
CA VAL A 339 0.82 18.07 -8.96
C VAL A 339 1.75 16.93 -8.53
N ASP A 340 1.51 16.33 -7.36
CA ASP A 340 2.35 15.27 -6.79
C ASP A 340 1.94 13.89 -7.29
N GLU A 341 0.85 13.80 -8.06
CA GLU A 341 0.30 12.53 -8.50
C GLU A 341 0.84 12.08 -9.87
N ALA A 342 1.04 10.77 -10.02
CA ALA A 342 1.71 10.18 -11.17
C ALA A 342 1.03 10.51 -12.53
N TYR A 343 -0.28 10.76 -12.50
CA TYR A 343 -1.09 11.09 -13.68
C TYR A 343 -0.93 12.55 -14.13
N PHE A 344 -0.48 13.47 -13.27
CA PHE A 344 -0.40 14.91 -13.58
C PHE A 344 0.50 15.20 -14.78
N PRO A 345 1.80 14.83 -14.78
CA PRO A 345 2.66 15.10 -15.93
C PRO A 345 2.19 14.37 -17.19
N MET A 346 1.56 13.19 -17.03
CA MET A 346 0.99 12.45 -18.15
C MET A 346 -0.19 13.18 -18.78
N ALA A 347 -1.07 13.77 -17.97
CA ALA A 347 -2.24 14.51 -18.45
C ALA A 347 -1.80 15.78 -19.19
N VAL A 348 -0.80 16.50 -18.67
CA VAL A 348 -0.19 17.65 -19.36
C VAL A 348 0.35 17.24 -20.73
N ASP A 349 1.12 16.15 -20.82
CA ASP A 349 1.67 15.65 -22.08
C ASP A 349 0.60 15.29 -23.12
N VAL A 350 -0.55 14.79 -22.67
CA VAL A 350 -1.69 14.49 -23.53
C VAL A 350 -2.37 15.78 -23.98
N LEU A 351 -2.64 16.71 -23.06
CA LEU A 351 -3.28 18.00 -23.36
C LEU A 351 -2.47 18.87 -24.33
N LYS A 352 -1.13 18.77 -24.32
CA LYS A 352 -0.26 19.42 -25.32
C LYS A 352 -0.55 19.01 -26.77
N LYS A 353 -1.17 17.85 -26.97
CA LYS A 353 -1.51 17.31 -28.30
C LYS A 353 -2.97 17.56 -28.68
N TYR A 354 -3.75 18.21 -27.81
CA TYR A 354 -5.12 18.62 -28.12
C TYR A 354 -5.14 19.86 -29.01
N PRO A 355 -6.24 20.07 -29.78
CA PRO A 355 -6.41 21.29 -30.54
C PRO A 355 -6.30 22.51 -29.63
N ARG A 356 -5.37 23.42 -29.96
CA ARG A 356 -5.03 24.58 -29.11
C ARG A 356 -6.28 25.38 -28.73
N SER A 357 -7.20 25.59 -29.66
CA SER A 357 -8.46 26.32 -29.43
C SER A 357 -9.32 25.71 -28.31
N GLU A 358 -9.42 24.38 -28.25
CA GLU A 358 -10.21 23.68 -27.22
C GLU A 358 -9.49 23.73 -25.88
N THR A 359 -8.18 23.51 -25.86
CA THR A 359 -7.38 23.53 -24.64
C THR A 359 -7.34 24.92 -24.01
N THR A 360 -7.16 25.99 -24.79
CA THR A 360 -7.15 27.37 -24.26
C THR A 360 -8.50 27.76 -23.70
N LYS A 361 -9.60 27.40 -24.38
CA LYS A 361 -10.95 27.63 -23.87
C LYS A 361 -11.16 26.92 -22.52
N LYS A 362 -10.72 25.67 -22.40
CA LYS A 362 -10.81 24.91 -21.16
C LYS A 362 -9.92 25.43 -20.05
N ILE A 363 -8.77 26.05 -20.37
CA ILE A 363 -7.93 26.76 -19.40
C ILE A 363 -8.71 27.91 -18.77
N GLU A 364 -9.32 28.78 -19.58
CA GLU A 364 -10.11 29.91 -19.08
C GLU A 364 -11.28 29.44 -18.20
N GLU A 365 -12.05 28.45 -18.67
CA GLU A 365 -13.17 27.86 -17.93
C GLU A 365 -12.73 27.31 -16.57
N ASN A 366 -11.68 26.48 -16.54
CA ASN A 366 -11.24 25.82 -15.32
C ASN A 366 -10.50 26.77 -14.37
N ALA A 367 -9.79 27.78 -14.87
CA ALA A 367 -9.16 28.80 -14.04
C ALA A 367 -10.22 29.59 -13.28
N LYS A 368 -11.28 30.01 -13.97
CA LYS A 368 -12.42 30.71 -13.35
C LYS A 368 -13.11 29.86 -12.29
N ILE A 369 -13.48 28.63 -12.63
CA ILE A 369 -14.13 27.70 -11.69
C ILE A 369 -13.25 27.45 -10.46
N ALA A 370 -11.94 27.22 -10.65
CA ALA A 370 -11.02 26.92 -9.56
C ALA A 370 -10.86 28.12 -8.62
N TYR A 371 -10.73 29.34 -9.16
CA TYR A 371 -10.65 30.55 -8.35
C TYR A 371 -11.94 30.83 -7.58
N GLU A 372 -13.10 30.81 -8.25
CA GLU A 372 -14.41 31.07 -7.62
C GLU A 372 -14.78 30.04 -6.55
N SER A 373 -14.30 28.80 -6.69
CA SER A 373 -14.49 27.74 -5.69
C SER A 373 -13.42 27.69 -4.61
N GLY A 374 -12.38 28.53 -4.70
CA GLY A 374 -11.24 28.51 -3.77
C GLY A 374 -10.36 27.26 -3.89
N ASN A 375 -10.40 26.53 -5.01
CA ASN A 375 -9.59 25.34 -5.24
C ASN A 375 -8.19 25.72 -5.76
N VAL A 376 -7.30 26.03 -4.82
CA VAL A 376 -5.93 26.48 -5.09
C VAL A 376 -5.12 25.45 -5.90
N LEU A 377 -5.26 24.15 -5.60
CA LEU A 377 -4.50 23.11 -6.29
C LEU A 377 -4.91 22.97 -7.76
N LYS A 378 -6.22 22.98 -8.04
CA LYS A 378 -6.73 22.98 -9.42
C LYS A 378 -6.28 24.22 -10.18
N LEU A 379 -6.33 25.40 -9.55
CA LEU A 379 -5.87 26.64 -10.17
C LEU A 379 -4.38 26.57 -10.51
N ALA A 380 -3.53 26.09 -9.58
CA ALA A 380 -2.10 25.92 -9.81
C ALA A 380 -1.80 24.97 -10.98
N GLY A 381 -2.51 23.84 -11.08
CA GLY A 381 -2.37 22.91 -12.20
C GLY A 381 -2.77 23.51 -13.55
N VAL A 382 -3.84 24.31 -13.58
CA VAL A 382 -4.27 25.03 -14.79
C VAL A 382 -3.26 26.10 -15.21
N ILE A 383 -2.73 26.87 -14.24
CA ILE A 383 -1.65 27.85 -14.48
C ILE A 383 -0.41 27.16 -15.04
N TYR A 384 -0.04 26.01 -14.47
CA TYR A 384 1.08 25.21 -14.96
C TYR A 384 0.89 24.81 -16.43
N LEU A 385 -0.30 24.29 -16.78
CA LEU A 385 -0.60 23.93 -18.17
C LEU A 385 -0.54 25.15 -19.10
N ALA A 386 -1.12 26.29 -18.71
CA ALA A 386 -1.09 27.52 -19.50
C ALA A 386 0.34 27.97 -19.80
N LYS A 387 1.22 27.92 -18.79
CA LYS A 387 2.66 28.22 -18.94
C LYS A 387 3.35 27.24 -19.89
N VAL A 388 3.08 25.94 -19.76
CA VAL A 388 3.68 24.91 -20.64
C VAL A 388 3.23 25.05 -22.10
N LEU A 389 2.04 25.60 -22.34
CA LEU A 389 1.51 25.86 -23.68
C LEU A 389 1.87 27.25 -24.24
N GLU A 390 2.60 28.05 -23.46
CA GLU A 390 2.88 29.46 -23.78
C GLU A 390 1.58 30.20 -24.13
N TYR A 391 0.55 29.97 -23.31
CA TYR A 391 -0.74 30.63 -23.43
C TYR A 391 -0.89 31.67 -22.33
N ASP A 392 -0.97 32.92 -22.79
CA ASP A 392 -1.34 34.06 -21.98
C ASP A 392 -2.84 34.08 -21.76
N SER A 393 -3.29 33.54 -20.62
CA SER A 393 -4.70 33.54 -20.23
C SER A 393 -5.17 34.93 -19.83
N ASP A 394 -6.31 35.34 -20.40
CA ASP A 394 -6.91 36.66 -20.11
C ASP A 394 -7.41 36.71 -18.66
N TYR A 395 -8.03 35.63 -18.18
CA TYR A 395 -8.48 35.54 -16.79
C TYR A 395 -7.32 35.55 -15.80
N LEU A 396 -6.23 34.82 -16.06
CA LEU A 396 -5.06 34.82 -15.18
C LEU A 396 -4.37 36.19 -15.15
N LYS A 397 -4.38 36.95 -16.25
CA LYS A 397 -3.90 38.34 -16.27
C LYS A 397 -4.75 39.24 -15.38
N GLN A 398 -6.08 39.16 -15.50
CA GLN A 398 -7.00 39.91 -14.65
C GLN A 398 -6.82 39.59 -13.16
N LEU A 399 -6.60 38.32 -12.81
CA LEU A 399 -6.32 37.92 -11.43
C LEU A 399 -5.03 38.55 -10.88
N LYS A 400 -3.94 38.54 -11.67
CA LYS A 400 -2.68 39.19 -11.27
C LYS A 400 -2.85 40.68 -11.09
N GLU A 401 -3.53 41.36 -12.02
CA GLU A 401 -3.80 42.79 -11.91
C GLU A 401 -4.65 43.13 -10.67
N GLN A 402 -5.65 42.30 -10.34
CA GLN A 402 -6.46 42.46 -9.12
C GLN A 402 -5.65 42.22 -7.84
N GLN A 403 -4.73 41.26 -7.84
CA GLN A 403 -3.83 41.01 -6.71
C GLN A 403 -2.85 42.17 -6.52
N GLU A 404 -2.19 42.63 -7.59
CA GLU A 404 -1.26 43.76 -7.56
C GLU A 404 -1.94 45.05 -7.10
N GLN A 405 -3.19 45.30 -7.54
CA GLN A 405 -3.99 46.43 -7.06
C GLN A 405 -4.38 46.26 -5.59
N SER A 406 -4.76 45.06 -5.15
CA SER A 406 -5.10 44.80 -3.75
C SER A 406 -3.88 44.94 -2.82
N GLU A 407 -2.71 44.48 -3.26
CA GLU A 407 -1.44 44.63 -2.54
C GLU A 407 -0.95 46.07 -2.53
N ALA A 408 -1.09 46.82 -3.64
CA ALA A 408 -0.79 48.25 -3.66
C ALA A 408 -1.71 49.05 -2.73
N VAL A 409 -2.98 48.68 -2.63
CA VAL A 409 -3.94 49.29 -1.69
C VAL A 409 -3.63 48.89 -0.24
N LYS A 410 -3.24 47.63 0.02
CA LYS A 410 -2.78 47.19 1.35
C LYS A 410 -1.48 47.86 1.77
N ALA A 411 -0.48 47.97 0.89
CA ALA A 411 0.76 48.67 1.14
C ALA A 411 0.56 50.19 1.34
N ALA A 412 -0.45 50.78 0.69
CA ALA A 412 -0.86 52.15 0.94
C ALA A 412 -1.59 52.31 2.29
N ALA A 413 -2.36 51.32 2.73
CA ALA A 413 -3.02 51.28 4.03
C ALA A 413 -2.05 50.98 5.19
N GLU A 414 -1.04 50.11 4.99
CA GLU A 414 0.04 49.83 5.95
C GLU A 414 0.97 51.04 6.14
N LYS A 415 1.06 51.95 5.16
CA LYS A 415 1.68 53.27 5.34
C LYS A 415 0.82 54.26 6.14
N ALA A 416 -0.45 53.95 6.40
CA ALA A 416 -1.38 54.82 7.13
C ALA A 416 -1.62 54.38 8.59
N GLU A 417 -1.36 53.13 8.98
CA GLU A 417 -1.48 52.68 10.37
C GLU A 417 -0.35 51.73 10.78
N ASN A 418 0.57 52.25 11.61
CA ASN A 418 1.44 51.41 12.44
C ASN A 418 0.56 50.66 13.46
N THR A 419 0.31 49.36 13.27
CA THR A 419 0.55 48.30 14.28
C THR A 419 0.09 46.89 13.84
N VAL A 420 1.09 46.00 13.69
CA VAL A 420 1.11 44.55 14.04
C VAL A 420 0.67 43.49 13.01
N ASN A 421 1.70 42.66 12.71
CA ASN A 421 1.78 41.25 12.28
C ASN A 421 1.32 40.86 10.87
N THR A 422 2.27 40.98 9.96
CA THR A 422 2.34 40.35 8.65
C THR A 422 2.31 38.83 8.72
N PHE A 423 1.48 38.22 7.86
CA PHE A 423 1.58 36.81 7.47
C PHE A 423 2.37 36.79 6.15
N ASP A 424 3.66 36.49 6.22
CA ASP A 424 4.50 36.29 5.02
C ASP A 424 4.12 34.98 4.35
N LEU A 425 3.52 35.07 3.16
CA LEU A 425 3.43 33.94 2.24
C LEU A 425 4.73 33.93 1.42
N ASP A 426 5.63 33.00 1.73
CA ASP A 426 6.90 32.86 1.03
C ASP A 426 6.68 32.27 -0.38
N GLU A 427 6.59 33.14 -1.39
CA GLU A 427 6.48 32.75 -2.81
C GLU A 427 7.70 31.92 -3.30
N LYS A 428 8.87 32.02 -2.65
CA LYS A 428 10.05 31.16 -2.94
C LYS A 428 9.88 29.74 -2.40
N ALA A 429 9.02 29.53 -1.40
CA ALA A 429 8.67 28.19 -0.94
C ALA A 429 7.67 27.49 -1.87
N LEU A 430 6.83 28.26 -2.59
CA LEU A 430 5.88 27.72 -3.57
C LEU A 430 6.53 27.47 -4.94
N PHE A 431 7.45 28.33 -5.35
CA PHE A 431 8.27 28.16 -6.55
C PHE A 431 9.73 28.08 -6.09
N GLY A 432 10.22 26.85 -5.89
CA GLY A 432 11.61 26.62 -5.48
C GLY A 432 12.57 27.58 -6.20
N SER A 433 13.30 28.37 -5.41
CA SER A 433 14.15 29.48 -5.86
C SER A 433 14.94 29.18 -7.14
N GLU A 434 15.05 30.19 -8.01
CA GLU A 434 15.81 30.17 -9.27
C GLU A 434 17.31 29.82 -9.13
N GLU A 435 17.81 29.66 -7.90
CA GLU A 435 19.15 29.15 -7.58
C GLU A 435 19.36 27.66 -7.95
N VAL A 436 18.33 26.93 -8.38
CA VAL A 436 18.47 25.55 -8.90
C VAL A 436 18.79 25.51 -10.40
N GLN A 437 18.80 26.66 -11.11
CA GLN A 437 19.12 26.71 -12.55
C GLN A 437 20.51 27.26 -12.91
N VAL A 438 21.39 27.55 -11.94
CA VAL A 438 22.76 27.98 -12.25
C VAL A 438 23.78 27.01 -11.66
N PHE A 439 24.47 26.31 -12.57
CA PHE A 439 25.75 25.65 -12.34
C PHE A 439 26.69 26.58 -11.55
N SER A 440 27.18 26.15 -10.39
CA SER A 440 28.39 26.72 -9.79
C SER A 440 29.49 25.64 -9.71
N PRO A 441 30.49 25.69 -10.59
CA PRO A 441 31.70 24.90 -10.47
C PRO A 441 32.62 25.59 -9.46
N GLY A 442 32.66 25.11 -8.22
CA GLY A 442 33.61 25.65 -7.24
C GLY A 442 33.18 25.49 -5.80
N SER A 443 33.36 24.29 -5.24
CA SER A 443 33.45 24.13 -3.79
C SER A 443 34.35 22.94 -3.41
N TYR A 444 35.52 22.90 -4.03
CA TYR A 444 36.73 22.40 -3.35
C TYR A 444 37.52 23.62 -2.91
N GLN A 445 37.44 23.97 -1.63
CA GLN A 445 38.55 24.60 -0.91
C GLN A 445 38.29 24.53 0.60
N THR A 446 38.94 23.53 1.19
CA THR A 446 39.54 23.49 2.53
C THR A 446 39.54 24.79 3.34
N ARG A 447 39.37 24.67 4.68
CA ARG A 447 40.46 25.01 5.63
C ARG A 447 40.17 24.56 7.07
N ILE A 448 41.20 23.84 7.57
CA ILE A 448 41.70 23.60 8.95
C ILE A 448 40.82 22.80 9.89
#